data_AF-A0A7S2WUP2-F1
#
_entry.id   AF-A0A7S2WUP2-F1
#
_cell.length_a   1.000
_cell.length_b   1.000
_cell.length_c   1.000
_cell.angle_alpha   90.00
_cell.angle_beta   90.00
_cell.angle_gamma   90.00
#
_symmetry.space_group_name_H-M   'P 1'
#
loop_
_entity.id
_entity.type
_entity.pdbx_description
1 polymer ?
#
loop_
_entity_poly.entity_id
_entity_poly.type
_entity_poly.pdbx_seq_one_letter_code
_entity_poly.pdbx_strand_id
1 'polypeptide(L)'
;FNCEGTMASPASAGPGAEKRWFPLESNPDVMNAFVQELGFPTTEFRFTDVFATEPWALDMIPSPCLAVLLLYPLSPTAMEHRRAEAARILESGQTVDPSVFFMKQTVSNASAPDLAPQLRTPRFYPLIFVS
;
A
#
# COMPACT_ATOMS: atom_id res chain seq x y z
N PHE A 1 2.32 28.21 6.30
CA PHE A 1 1.10 28.16 7.14
C PHE A 1 1.50 27.69 8.52
N ASN A 2 1.15 28.47 9.53
CA ASN A 2 1.64 28.36 10.91
C ASN A 2 1.15 27.03 11.53
N CYS A 3 2.06 26.15 11.94
CA CYS A 3 1.74 24.88 12.58
C CYS A 3 1.90 25.03 14.11
N GLU A 4 1.02 25.82 14.70
CA GLU A 4 0.77 25.80 16.15
C GLU A 4 -0.61 25.20 16.36
N GLY A 5 -0.69 23.88 16.21
CA GLY A 5 -1.82 23.05 16.59
C GLY A 5 -1.38 22.15 17.73
N THR A 6 -1.95 22.39 18.91
CA THR A 6 -1.88 21.59 20.14
C THR A 6 -1.61 20.11 19.88
N MET A 7 -0.45 19.61 20.34
CA MET A 7 -0.23 18.17 20.53
C MET A 7 -1.23 17.68 21.59
N ALA A 8 -2.38 17.18 21.15
CA ALA A 8 -3.25 16.37 21.97
C ALA A 8 -2.53 15.05 22.24
N SER A 9 -2.00 14.92 23.45
CA SER A 9 -1.44 13.68 23.99
C SER A 9 -2.43 12.53 23.78
N PRO A 10 -2.02 11.35 23.29
CA PRO A 10 -2.94 10.23 23.13
C PRO A 10 -3.43 9.83 24.53
N ALA A 11 -4.72 10.04 24.79
CA ALA A 11 -5.38 9.51 25.95
C ALA A 11 -5.08 8.01 26.05
N SER A 12 -4.61 7.59 27.21
CA SER A 12 -4.12 6.25 27.55
C SER A 12 -5.07 5.15 27.04
N ALA A 13 -4.63 4.41 26.01
CA ALA A 13 -5.33 3.24 25.53
C ALA A 13 -5.14 2.07 26.50
N GLY A 14 -6.24 1.53 27.04
CA GLY A 14 -6.23 0.28 27.79
C GLY A 14 -5.77 -0.92 26.94
N PRO A 15 -5.48 -2.08 27.56
CA PRO A 15 -5.01 -3.26 26.85
C PRO A 15 -6.14 -3.80 25.96
N GLY A 16 -6.06 -3.52 24.66
CA GLY A 16 -7.07 -3.94 23.67
C GLY A 16 -7.36 -2.93 22.56
N ALA A 17 -6.83 -1.71 22.61
CA ALA A 17 -7.02 -0.76 21.51
C ALA A 17 -6.25 -1.19 20.26
N GLU A 18 -6.96 -1.37 19.14
CA GLU A 18 -6.35 -1.69 17.84
C GLU A 18 -5.40 -0.57 17.40
N LYS A 19 -4.17 -0.93 17.04
CA LYS A 19 -3.21 0.00 16.42
C LYS A 19 -3.78 0.47 15.08
N ARG A 20 -4.07 1.77 14.99
CA ARG A 20 -4.62 2.41 13.79
C ARG A 20 -3.67 3.51 13.33
N TRP A 21 -3.26 3.45 12.07
CA TRP A 21 -2.41 4.46 11.45
C TRP A 21 -3.27 5.50 10.71
N PHE A 22 -2.66 6.63 10.37
CA PHE A 22 -3.26 7.54 9.39
C PHE A 22 -3.05 6.95 7.99
N PRO A 23 -4.05 7.05 7.10
CA PRO A 23 -3.89 6.59 5.73
C PRO A 23 -2.81 7.42 5.03
N LEU A 24 -1.93 6.76 4.27
CA LEU A 24 -0.93 7.42 3.44
C LEU A 24 -1.61 7.96 2.17
N GLU A 25 -1.29 9.20 1.81
CA GLU A 25 -1.73 9.81 0.56
C GLU A 25 -0.92 9.24 -0.62
N SER A 26 -1.63 8.82 -1.69
CA SER A 26 -1.00 8.33 -2.93
C SER A 26 -0.58 9.51 -3.80
N ASN A 27 0.42 10.25 -3.33
CA ASN A 27 0.97 11.43 -3.98
C ASN A 27 2.49 11.32 -3.98
N PRO A 28 3.16 11.38 -5.16
CA PRO A 28 4.61 11.25 -5.25
C PRO A 28 5.39 12.18 -4.32
N ASP A 29 4.94 13.42 -4.10
CA ASP A 29 5.63 14.38 -3.23
C ASP A 29 5.64 13.90 -1.77
N VAL A 30 4.48 13.45 -1.29
CA VAL A 30 4.31 12.89 0.07
C VAL A 30 5.12 11.60 0.22
N MET A 31 5.04 10.71 -0.77
CA MET A 31 5.70 9.41 -0.73
C MET A 31 7.23 9.54 -0.80
N ASN A 32 7.76 10.38 -1.68
CA ASN A 32 9.20 10.63 -1.81
C ASN A 32 9.77 11.22 -0.52
N ALA A 33 9.10 12.21 0.08
CA ALA A 33 9.51 12.76 1.37
C ALA A 33 9.50 11.69 2.47
N PHE A 34 8.46 10.86 2.53
CA PHE A 34 8.34 9.78 3.51
C PHE A 34 9.47 8.74 3.40
N VAL A 35 9.76 8.24 2.19
CA VAL A 35 10.83 7.24 2.04
C VAL A 35 12.22 7.85 2.24
N GLN A 36 12.41 9.13 1.92
CA GLN A 36 13.64 9.85 2.22
C GLN A 36 13.91 9.89 3.74
N GLU A 37 12.89 10.16 4.55
CA GLU A 37 12.99 10.13 6.02
C GLU A 37 13.31 8.72 6.56
N LEU A 38 12.91 7.67 5.85
CA LEU A 38 13.28 6.28 6.15
C LEU A 38 14.70 5.90 5.71
N GLY A 39 15.44 6.82 5.08
CA GLY A 39 16.81 6.60 4.59
C GLY A 39 16.90 5.98 3.20
N PHE A 40 15.82 6.02 2.42
CA PHE A 40 15.82 5.56 1.03
C PHE A 40 16.55 6.57 0.11
N PRO A 41 17.38 6.13 -0.85
CA PRO A 41 18.18 7.02 -1.69
C PRO A 41 17.34 7.71 -2.78
N THR A 42 16.62 8.77 -2.41
CA THR A 42 15.64 9.43 -3.30
C THR A 42 16.24 10.20 -4.48
N THR A 43 17.56 10.34 -4.52
CA THR A 43 18.30 10.93 -5.64
C THR A 43 18.41 9.99 -6.83
N GLU A 44 18.48 8.70 -6.56
CA GLU A 44 18.50 7.64 -7.57
C GLU A 44 17.09 7.12 -7.79
N PHE A 45 16.30 7.03 -6.70
CA PHE A 45 15.01 6.34 -6.68
C PHE A 45 13.82 7.24 -6.34
N ARG A 46 12.75 7.27 -7.16
CA ARG A 46 11.59 8.14 -6.88
C ARG A 46 10.27 7.62 -7.39
N PHE A 47 9.22 7.94 -6.64
CA PHE A 47 7.83 7.84 -7.08
C PHE A 47 7.52 8.91 -8.12
N THR A 48 6.75 8.55 -9.13
CA THR A 48 6.24 9.42 -10.19
C THR A 48 4.81 9.01 -10.51
N ASP A 49 4.00 9.96 -10.97
CA ASP A 49 2.61 9.66 -11.35
C ASP A 49 2.54 8.87 -12.65
N VAL A 50 1.57 7.95 -12.70
CA VAL A 50 1.16 7.27 -13.93
C VAL A 50 -0.18 7.86 -14.37
N PHE A 51 -0.14 8.69 -15.41
CA PHE A 51 -1.33 9.40 -15.88
C PHE A 51 -2.34 8.49 -16.59
N ALA A 52 -1.86 7.55 -17.40
CA ALA A 52 -2.67 6.57 -18.11
C ALA A 52 -1.85 5.32 -18.44
N THR A 53 -2.55 4.27 -18.86
CA THR A 53 -1.94 2.99 -19.30
C THR A 53 -1.68 2.95 -20.80
N GLU A 54 -1.94 4.05 -21.51
CA GLU A 54 -1.69 4.18 -22.94
C GLU A 54 -0.19 4.41 -23.21
N PRO A 55 0.36 3.96 -24.36
CA PRO A 55 1.79 4.06 -24.64
C PRO A 55 2.37 5.46 -24.47
N TRP A 56 1.65 6.49 -24.95
CA TRP A 56 2.09 7.88 -24.85
C TRP A 56 2.27 8.39 -23.41
N ALA A 57 1.51 7.84 -22.46
CA ALA A 57 1.60 8.21 -21.05
C ALA A 57 2.70 7.40 -20.35
N LEU A 58 2.88 6.14 -20.74
CA LEU A 58 3.95 5.30 -20.22
C LEU A 58 5.34 5.79 -20.67
N ASP A 59 5.45 6.37 -21.88
CA ASP A 59 6.68 7.00 -22.38
C ASP A 59 7.14 8.20 -21.52
N MET A 60 6.26 8.77 -20.69
CA MET A 60 6.60 9.85 -19.76
C MET A 60 7.25 9.32 -18.46
N ILE A 61 7.15 8.01 -18.20
CA ILE A 61 7.70 7.40 -16.99
C ILE A 61 9.21 7.22 -17.17
N PRO A 62 10.06 7.72 -16.25
CA PRO A 62 11.49 7.46 -16.27
C PRO A 62 11.79 5.96 -16.31
N SER A 63 12.70 5.56 -17.20
CA SER A 63 13.18 4.18 -17.32
C SER A 63 14.53 4.04 -16.61
N PRO A 64 14.77 2.93 -15.88
CA PRO A 64 13.89 1.76 -15.72
C PRO A 64 12.77 1.99 -14.68
N CYS A 65 11.61 1.34 -14.88
CA CYS A 65 10.57 1.27 -13.86
C CYS A 65 10.69 -0.07 -13.10
N LEU A 66 10.94 -0.03 -11.79
CA LEU A 66 11.07 -1.25 -10.97
C LEU A 66 9.75 -1.72 -10.36
N ALA A 67 8.80 -0.81 -10.16
CA ALA A 67 7.54 -1.10 -9.48
C ALA A 67 6.42 -0.13 -9.81
N VAL A 68 5.19 -0.62 -9.62
CA VAL A 68 3.97 0.16 -9.68
C VAL A 68 3.21 -0.04 -8.37
N LEU A 69 2.83 1.06 -7.72
CA LEU A 69 1.88 1.06 -6.62
C LEU A 69 0.51 1.46 -7.17
N LEU A 70 -0.50 0.61 -6.95
CA LEU A 70 -1.86 0.86 -7.41
C LEU A 70 -2.79 1.11 -6.21
N LEU A 71 -3.30 2.33 -6.11
CA LEU A 71 -4.43 2.64 -5.24
C LEU A 71 -5.74 2.43 -6.01
N TYR A 72 -6.64 1.59 -5.48
CA TYR A 72 -7.95 1.35 -6.07
C TYR A 72 -9.04 1.22 -5.00
N PRO A 73 -10.29 1.57 -5.30
CA PRO A 73 -11.38 1.45 -4.35
C PRO A 73 -11.72 -0.03 -4.09
N LEU A 74 -11.88 -0.37 -2.81
CA LEU A 74 -12.35 -1.69 -2.39
C LEU A 74 -13.88 -1.77 -2.52
N SER A 75 -14.36 -2.17 -3.69
CA SER A 75 -15.78 -2.46 -3.91
C SER A 75 -16.16 -3.86 -3.41
N PRO A 76 -17.45 -4.13 -3.12
CA PRO A 76 -17.92 -5.47 -2.78
C PRO A 76 -17.53 -6.52 -3.84
N THR A 77 -17.65 -6.19 -5.13
CA THR A 77 -17.25 -7.04 -6.23
C THR A 77 -15.74 -7.32 -6.22
N ALA A 78 -14.90 -6.31 -5.98
CA ALA A 78 -13.45 -6.49 -5.89
C ALA A 78 -13.05 -7.40 -4.71
N MET A 79 -13.75 -7.26 -3.58
CA MET A 79 -13.54 -8.12 -2.41
C MET A 79 -13.98 -9.56 -2.67
N GLU A 80 -15.11 -9.78 -3.34
CA GLU A 80 -15.58 -11.10 -3.73
C GLU A 80 -14.61 -11.77 -4.71
N HIS A 81 -14.18 -11.03 -5.73
CA HIS A 81 -13.16 -11.50 -6.68
C HIS A 81 -11.86 -11.89 -5.97
N ARG A 82 -11.37 -11.07 -5.02
CA ARG A 82 -10.20 -11.40 -4.19
C ARG A 82 -10.39 -12.71 -3.42
N ARG A 83 -11.56 -12.93 -2.83
CA ARG A 83 -11.86 -14.16 -2.06
C ARG A 83 -11.89 -15.38 -2.96
N ALA A 84 -12.54 -15.27 -4.11
CA ALA A 84 -12.59 -16.35 -5.10
C ALA A 84 -11.18 -16.71 -5.60
N GLU A 85 -10.36 -15.70 -5.89
CA GLU A 85 -8.98 -15.93 -6.35
C GLU A 85 -8.10 -16.57 -5.27
N ALA A 86 -8.24 -16.14 -4.01
CA ALA A 86 -7.53 -16.78 -2.91
C ALA A 86 -7.94 -18.25 -2.71
N ALA A 87 -9.23 -18.58 -2.88
CA ALA A 87 -9.71 -19.95 -2.82
C ALA A 87 -9.17 -20.79 -4.00
N ARG A 88 -9.17 -20.22 -5.21
CA ARG A 88 -8.61 -20.86 -6.41
C ARG A 88 -7.13 -21.19 -6.21
N ILE A 89 -6.32 -20.22 -5.75
CA ILE A 89 -4.88 -20.43 -5.50
C ILE A 89 -4.65 -21.49 -4.42
N LEU A 90 -5.49 -21.56 -3.38
CA LEU A 90 -5.39 -22.58 -2.34
C LEU A 90 -5.64 -23.99 -2.89
N GLU A 91 -6.60 -24.13 -3.81
CA GLU A 91 -6.97 -25.41 -4.41
C GLU A 91 -6.00 -25.83 -5.53
N SER A 92 -5.72 -24.94 -6.48
CA SER A 92 -4.91 -25.24 -7.67
C SER A 92 -3.40 -25.06 -7.46
N GLY A 93 -3.01 -24.41 -6.36
CA GLY A 93 -1.66 -23.94 -6.14
C GLY A 93 -1.28 -22.74 -7.02
N GLN A 94 -0.13 -22.15 -6.70
CA GLN A 94 0.56 -21.14 -7.48
C GLN A 94 2.06 -21.29 -7.25
N THR A 95 2.87 -21.13 -8.29
CA THR A 95 4.33 -21.01 -8.15
C THR A 95 4.69 -19.58 -7.75
N VAL A 96 5.47 -19.45 -6.68
CA VAL A 96 6.00 -18.17 -6.21
C VAL A 96 7.51 -18.33 -6.08
N ASP A 97 8.27 -17.37 -6.60
CA ASP A 97 9.72 -17.37 -6.48
C ASP A 97 10.13 -17.21 -5.00
N PRO A 98 11.03 -18.04 -4.45
CA PRO A 98 11.45 -17.95 -3.05
C PRO A 98 12.09 -16.62 -2.64
N SER A 99 12.60 -15.84 -3.59
CA SER A 99 13.19 -14.51 -3.35
C SER A 99 12.14 -13.42 -3.15
N VAL A 100 10.86 -13.70 -3.43
CA VAL A 100 9.78 -12.74 -3.22
C VAL A 100 9.58 -12.50 -1.73
N PHE A 101 9.87 -11.27 -1.30
CA PHE A 101 9.52 -10.82 0.04
C PHE A 101 8.02 -10.52 0.13
N PHE A 102 7.35 -11.10 1.14
CA PHE A 102 5.92 -10.90 1.37
C PHE A 102 5.61 -10.72 2.87
N MET A 103 4.72 -9.79 3.18
CA MET A 103 4.28 -9.52 4.56
C MET A 103 2.77 -9.33 4.65
N LYS A 104 2.17 -9.90 5.71
CA LYS A 104 0.75 -9.73 6.01
C LYS A 104 0.50 -8.38 6.70
N GLN A 105 -0.49 -7.65 6.23
CA GLN A 105 -0.95 -6.45 6.92
C GLN A 105 -1.81 -6.81 8.14
N THR A 106 -1.35 -6.37 9.32
CA THR A 106 -2.01 -6.61 10.61
C THR A 106 -2.50 -5.34 11.30
N VAL A 107 -2.02 -4.18 10.85
CA VAL A 107 -2.37 -2.86 11.40
C VAL A 107 -3.43 -2.20 10.51
N SER A 108 -4.51 -1.72 11.15
CA SER A 108 -5.59 -1.00 10.47
C SER A 108 -5.08 0.33 9.93
N ASN A 109 -5.51 0.71 8.72
CA ASN A 109 -5.06 1.91 8.00
C ASN A 109 -3.57 1.96 7.66
N ALA A 110 -2.80 0.87 7.85
CA ALA A 110 -1.48 0.72 7.22
C ALA A 110 -1.58 0.47 5.69
N SER A 111 -2.82 0.33 5.20
CA SER A 111 -3.30 0.54 3.83
C SER A 111 -4.82 0.82 3.90
N ALA A 112 -5.45 1.18 2.77
CA ALA A 112 -6.85 1.63 2.66
C ALA A 112 -7.87 0.83 3.51
N PRO A 113 -8.93 1.48 4.03
CA PRO A 113 -9.80 0.90 5.05
C PRO A 113 -10.57 -0.34 4.56
N ASP A 114 -10.55 -1.38 5.40
CA ASP A 114 -11.44 -2.53 5.30
C ASP A 114 -12.54 -2.37 6.36
N LEU A 115 -13.80 -2.50 5.93
CA LEU A 115 -15.01 -2.31 6.75
C LEU A 115 -15.72 -3.64 7.03
N ALA A 116 -14.99 -4.77 7.09
CA ALA A 116 -15.57 -6.07 7.40
C ALA A 116 -14.79 -6.84 8.50
N PRO A 117 -15.37 -7.06 9.70
CA PRO A 117 -14.66 -7.69 10.81
C PRO A 117 -14.64 -9.24 10.81
N GLN A 118 -15.15 -9.93 9.77
CA GLN A 118 -15.50 -11.37 9.91
C GLN A 118 -14.76 -12.40 9.05
N LEU A 119 -13.82 -12.04 8.18
CA LEU A 119 -13.07 -13.06 7.43
C LEU A 119 -11.58 -12.72 7.41
N ARG A 120 -10.79 -13.47 8.18
CA ARG A 120 -9.32 -13.45 8.17
C ARG A 120 -8.79 -14.07 6.87
N THR A 121 -9.17 -13.53 5.72
CA THR A 121 -8.49 -13.84 4.47
C THR A 121 -7.15 -13.11 4.43
N PRO A 122 -6.08 -13.71 3.90
CA PRO A 122 -4.81 -13.03 3.71
C PRO A 122 -5.02 -11.76 2.89
N ARG A 123 -4.72 -10.60 3.52
CA ARG A 123 -4.76 -9.29 2.88
C ARG A 123 -3.52 -9.17 2.01
N PHE A 124 -3.70 -9.35 0.70
CA PHE A 124 -2.65 -9.20 -0.30
C PHE A 124 -2.70 -7.79 -0.89
N TYR A 125 -1.62 -7.04 -0.74
CA TYR A 125 -1.28 -5.93 -1.61
C TYR A 125 0.21 -6.10 -1.94
N PRO A 126 0.59 -6.18 -3.23
CA PRO A 126 1.99 -6.24 -3.60
C PRO A 126 2.62 -4.87 -3.29
N LEU A 127 3.49 -4.84 -2.29
CA LEU A 127 4.42 -3.73 -2.06
C LEU A 127 5.58 -3.99 -3.04
N ILE A 128 5.58 -3.31 -4.19
CA ILE A 128 6.63 -3.48 -5.20
C ILE A 128 7.64 -2.34 -5.04
N PHE A 129 8.93 -2.69 -4.99
CA PHE A 129 10.07 -1.79 -4.75
C PHE A 129 10.35 -0.88 -5.95
N VAL A 130 10.35 0.44 -5.74
CA VAL A 130 10.51 1.45 -6.81
C VAL A 130 11.99 1.70 -7.12
N SER A 131 12.25 2.09 -8.40
CA SER A 131 13.53 2.56 -9.01
C SER A 131 13.98 3.89 -8.50
#